data_AF-M0ZPH4-F1
#
_entry.id   AF-M0ZPH4-F1
#
_cell.length_a   1.000
_cell.length_b   1.000
_cell.length_c   1.000
_cell.angle_alpha   90.00
_cell.angle_beta   90.00
_cell.angle_gamma   90.00
#
_symmetry.space_group_name_H-M   'P 1'
#
loop_
_entity.id
_entity.type
_entity.pdbx_description
1 polymer ?
#
loop_
_entity_poly.entity_id
_entity_poly.type
_entity_poly.pdbx_seq_one_letter_code
_entity_poly.pdbx_strand_id
1 'polypeptide(L)'
;MVPLPCSLAISFLVCHVARESILPTDILKWTLEGKLPYFAAFLEIEKQLGPPSRSCPISTICMLRPIRTVTLQKLEFLAASIARKIGLELPSVNFHAIAARYLKHLSLPVEKILPQACQVYEWSMPPELYLSDNDSRLPSRVCVMSILIVTMRILYDLNGGKWELIASCSNNLVSAVEC
;
A
#
# COMPACT_ATOMS: atom_id res chain seq x y z
N MET A 1 4.79 -24.29 11.46
CA MET A 1 5.05 -22.91 11.91
C MET A 1 3.81 -22.09 11.65
N VAL A 2 3.38 -21.23 12.59
CA VAL A 2 2.20 -20.37 12.40
C VAL A 2 2.54 -19.29 11.37
N PRO A 3 1.73 -19.10 10.30
CA PRO A 3 2.02 -18.09 9.29
C PRO A 3 1.60 -16.71 9.81
N LEU A 4 2.38 -16.14 10.73
CA LEU A 4 2.09 -14.85 11.38
C LEU A 4 1.74 -13.72 10.39
N PRO A 5 2.40 -13.59 9.22
CA PRO A 5 2.04 -12.55 8.25
C PRO A 5 0.59 -12.62 7.73
N CYS A 6 -0.08 -13.77 7.86
CA CYS A 6 -1.48 -13.91 7.47
C CYS A 6 -2.40 -13.02 8.28
N SER A 7 -2.10 -12.71 9.55
CA SER A 7 -2.95 -11.79 10.33
C SER A 7 -2.96 -10.39 9.72
N LEU A 8 -1.79 -9.88 9.32
CA LEU A 8 -1.68 -8.61 8.60
C LEU A 8 -2.32 -8.66 7.22
N ALA A 9 -2.13 -9.77 6.50
CA ALA A 9 -2.73 -9.95 5.18
C ALA A 9 -4.26 -9.96 5.25
N ILE A 10 -4.84 -10.57 6.29
CA ILE A 10 -6.29 -10.55 6.54
C ILE A 10 -6.74 -9.13 6.88
N SER A 11 -6.03 -8.40 7.76
CA SER A 11 -6.37 -7.01 8.05
C SER A 11 -6.37 -6.14 6.80
N PHE A 12 -5.35 -6.28 5.94
CA PHE A 12 -5.29 -5.59 4.65
C PHE A 12 -6.44 -6.01 3.72
N LEU A 13 -6.70 -7.32 3.61
CA LEU A 13 -7.75 -7.89 2.77
C LEU A 13 -9.13 -7.36 3.15
N VAL A 14 -9.44 -7.26 4.45
CA VAL A 14 -10.72 -6.70 4.92
C VAL A 14 -10.86 -5.24 4.50
N CYS A 15 -9.81 -4.43 4.64
CA CYS A 15 -9.82 -3.05 4.14
C CYS A 15 -10.04 -2.98 2.62
N HIS A 16 -9.38 -3.86 1.86
CA HIS A 16 -9.56 -3.94 0.40
C HIS A 16 -11.00 -4.28 0.01
N VAL A 17 -11.60 -5.27 0.66
CA VAL A 17 -13.01 -5.67 0.44
C VAL A 17 -13.96 -4.54 0.81
N ALA A 18 -13.68 -3.80 1.87
CA ALA A 18 -14.42 -2.59 2.26
C ALA A 18 -14.20 -1.39 1.32
N ARG A 19 -13.39 -1.56 0.26
CA ARG A 19 -12.98 -0.52 -0.70
C ARG A 19 -12.29 0.68 -0.07
N GLU A 20 -11.64 0.48 1.08
CA GLU A 20 -10.89 1.51 1.75
C GLU A 20 -9.65 1.92 0.95
N SER A 21 -9.22 3.17 1.10
CA SER A 21 -7.97 3.66 0.46
C SER A 21 -6.70 3.28 1.23
N ILE A 22 -6.74 2.15 1.96
CA ILE A 22 -5.63 1.62 2.76
C ILE A 22 -4.68 0.82 1.86
N LEU A 23 -3.38 1.05 2.05
CA LEU A 23 -2.31 0.43 1.29
C LEU A 23 -1.52 -0.54 2.18
N PRO A 24 -0.79 -1.51 1.58
CA PRO A 24 0.14 -2.35 2.33
C PRO A 24 1.14 -1.56 3.19
N THR A 25 1.51 -0.34 2.74
CA THR A 25 2.40 0.57 3.47
C THR A 25 1.79 1.07 4.78
N ASP A 26 0.48 1.26 4.84
CA ASP A 26 -0.19 1.73 6.06
C ASP A 26 -0.21 0.64 7.11
N ILE A 27 -0.56 -0.58 6.70
CA ILE A 27 -0.56 -1.76 7.58
C ILE A 27 0.84 -1.92 8.19
N LEU A 28 1.89 -1.93 7.37
CA LEU A 28 3.26 -2.02 7.89
C LEU A 28 3.63 -0.84 8.78
N LYS A 29 3.30 0.40 8.38
CA LYS A 29 3.57 1.58 9.20
C LYS A 29 2.88 1.49 10.56
N TRP A 30 1.61 1.08 10.61
CA TRP A 30 0.87 0.89 11.85
C TRP A 30 1.46 -0.23 12.73
N THR A 31 2.04 -1.29 12.15
CA THR A 31 2.77 -2.29 12.95
C THR A 31 4.05 -1.74 13.57
N LEU A 32 4.79 -0.91 12.82
CA LEU A 32 6.04 -0.31 13.30
C LEU A 32 5.78 0.78 14.35
N GLU A 33 4.69 1.53 14.20
CA GLU A 33 4.25 2.53 15.17
C GLU A 33 3.54 1.92 16.40
N GLY A 34 3.36 0.60 16.44
CA GLY A 34 2.66 -0.08 17.54
C GLY A 34 1.14 0.11 17.57
N LYS A 35 0.54 0.77 16.57
CA LYS A 35 -0.91 0.92 16.41
C LYS A 35 -1.60 -0.41 16.11
N LEU A 36 -0.92 -1.28 15.36
CA LEU A 36 -1.28 -2.69 15.23
C LEU A 36 -0.34 -3.50 16.11
N PRO A 37 -0.85 -4.30 17.07
CA PRO A 37 -0.01 -4.98 18.06
C PRO A 37 0.71 -6.21 17.49
N TYR A 38 1.13 -6.20 16.21
CA TYR A 38 1.70 -7.36 15.52
C TYR A 38 2.95 -7.92 16.21
N PHE A 39 3.91 -7.06 16.56
CA PHE A 39 5.15 -7.49 17.20
C PHE A 39 5.00 -7.83 18.68
N ALA A 40 3.96 -7.33 19.35
CA ALA A 40 3.75 -7.51 20.78
C ALA A 40 2.61 -8.49 21.12
N ALA A 41 1.80 -8.92 20.13
CA ALA A 41 0.61 -9.75 20.34
C ALA A 41 0.93 -11.06 21.08
N PHE A 42 2.12 -11.64 20.85
CA PHE A 42 2.53 -12.87 21.50
C PHE A 42 2.54 -12.76 23.04
N LEU A 43 2.82 -11.58 23.61
CA LEU A 43 2.80 -11.35 25.05
C LEU A 43 1.39 -11.47 25.60
N GLU A 44 0.41 -10.92 24.89
CA GLU A 44 -0.99 -10.97 25.33
C GLU A 44 -1.58 -12.37 25.12
N ILE A 45 -1.22 -13.03 24.02
CA ILE A 45 -1.60 -14.42 23.77
C ILE A 45 -1.03 -15.35 24.85
N GLU A 46 0.20 -15.13 25.30
CA GLU A 46 0.80 -15.91 26.38
C GLU A 46 0.08 -15.72 27.72
N LYS A 47 -0.33 -14.49 28.05
CA LYS A 47 -1.15 -14.25 29.26
C LYS A 47 -2.48 -14.99 29.22
N GLN A 48 -3.11 -15.09 28.05
CA GLN A 48 -4.40 -15.77 27.90
C GLN A 48 -4.29 -17.30 27.84
N LEU A 49 -3.26 -17.83 27.16
CA LEU A 49 -3.05 -19.28 27.05
C LEU A 49 -2.42 -19.89 28.31
N GLY A 50 -1.74 -19.08 29.12
CA GLY A 50 -0.98 -19.56 30.27
C GLY A 50 0.32 -20.26 29.87
N PRO A 51 1.01 -20.91 30.82
CA PRO A 51 2.28 -21.57 30.56
C PRO A 51 2.14 -22.76 29.59
N PRO A 52 3.22 -23.13 28.87
CA PRO A 52 3.19 -24.25 27.91
C PRO A 52 2.68 -25.54 28.55
N SER A 53 1.74 -26.20 27.86
CA SER A 53 1.19 -27.48 28.32
C SER A 53 2.18 -28.63 28.05
N ARG A 54 2.02 -29.76 28.75
CA ARG A 54 2.82 -30.97 28.48
C ARG A 54 2.65 -31.49 27.04
N SER A 55 1.49 -31.26 26.44
CA SER A 55 1.17 -31.68 25.07
C SER A 55 1.76 -30.75 23.99
N CYS A 56 2.04 -29.49 24.33
CA CYS A 56 2.73 -28.53 23.46
C CYS A 56 3.76 -27.75 24.31
N PRO A 57 4.97 -28.29 24.48
CA PRO A 57 5.99 -27.70 25.36
C PRO A 57 6.70 -26.48 24.74
N ILE A 58 6.24 -25.99 23.60
CA ILE A 58 6.86 -24.88 22.88
C ILE A 58 6.33 -23.56 23.46
N SER A 59 7.22 -22.62 23.77
CA SER A 59 6.81 -21.30 24.27
C SER A 59 6.11 -20.47 23.21
N THR A 60 5.12 -19.68 23.65
CA THR A 60 4.38 -18.74 22.80
C THR A 60 5.31 -17.76 22.09
N ILE A 61 6.37 -17.32 22.76
CA ILE A 61 7.42 -16.47 22.18
C ILE A 61 8.07 -17.16 20.97
N CYS A 62 8.41 -18.44 21.06
CA CYS A 62 9.04 -19.18 19.97
C CYS A 62 8.11 -19.36 18.78
N MET A 63 6.81 -19.57 19.02
CA MET A 63 5.84 -19.82 17.95
C MET A 63 5.28 -18.55 17.30
N LEU A 64 5.05 -17.51 18.10
CA LEU A 64 4.20 -16.38 17.72
C LEU A 64 4.93 -15.03 17.67
N ARG A 65 6.19 -14.94 18.10
CA ARG A 65 6.95 -13.70 17.95
C ARG A 65 7.37 -13.51 16.49
N PRO A 66 6.91 -12.44 15.81
CA PRO A 66 7.41 -12.13 14.48
C PRO A 66 8.87 -11.66 14.58
N ILE A 67 9.78 -12.34 13.87
CA ILE A 67 11.22 -12.00 13.85
C ILE A 67 11.50 -10.90 12.81
N ARG A 68 10.73 -10.88 11.71
CA ARG A 68 10.92 -9.97 10.59
C ARG A 68 9.60 -9.35 10.15
N THR A 69 9.69 -8.15 9.59
CA THR A 69 8.59 -7.53 8.87
C THR A 69 8.30 -8.31 7.58
N VAL A 70 7.04 -8.37 7.19
CA VAL A 70 6.65 -8.87 5.86
C VAL A 70 6.93 -7.77 4.82
N THR A 71 7.38 -8.15 3.63
CA THR A 71 7.56 -7.16 2.56
C THR A 71 6.20 -6.70 2.04
N LEU A 72 6.14 -5.48 1.51
CA LEU A 72 4.89 -4.91 0.99
C LEU A 72 4.27 -5.74 -0.14
N GLN A 73 5.11 -6.28 -1.02
CA GLN A 73 4.67 -7.16 -2.11
C GLN A 73 4.15 -8.49 -1.55
N LYS A 74 4.85 -9.06 -0.57
CA LYS A 74 4.43 -10.32 0.05
C LYS A 74 3.11 -10.17 0.80
N LEU A 75 2.87 -9.02 1.44
CA LEU A 75 1.61 -8.73 2.12
C LEU A 75 0.43 -8.71 1.15
N GLU A 76 0.60 -8.04 0.01
CA GLU A 76 -0.42 -7.96 -1.06
C GLU A 76 -0.67 -9.33 -1.70
N PHE A 77 0.40 -10.07 -2.01
CA PHE A 77 0.33 -11.46 -2.49
C PHE A 77 -0.42 -12.36 -1.52
N LEU A 78 -0.13 -12.27 -0.21
CA LEU A 78 -0.77 -13.11 0.80
C LEU A 78 -2.26 -12.81 0.90
N ALA A 79 -2.66 -11.54 0.82
CA ALA A 79 -4.08 -11.17 0.82
C ALA A 79 -4.83 -11.78 -0.37
N ALA A 80 -4.28 -11.66 -1.59
CA ALA A 80 -4.85 -12.27 -2.78
C ALA A 80 -4.88 -13.81 -2.69
N SER A 81 -3.80 -14.42 -2.21
CA SER A 81 -3.68 -15.87 -2.05
C SER A 81 -4.67 -16.42 -1.01
N ILE A 82 -4.89 -15.70 0.09
CA ILE A 82 -5.90 -16.04 1.10
C ILE A 82 -7.29 -15.96 0.49
N ALA A 83 -7.64 -14.87 -0.19
CA ALA A 83 -8.93 -14.69 -0.82
C ALA A 83 -9.26 -15.82 -1.81
N ARG A 84 -8.30 -16.15 -2.69
CA ARG A 84 -8.42 -17.30 -3.61
C ARG A 84 -8.65 -18.62 -2.87
N LYS A 85 -7.90 -18.88 -1.80
CA LYS A 85 -8.01 -20.13 -1.02
C LYS A 85 -9.36 -20.30 -0.34
N ILE A 86 -9.99 -19.20 0.09
CA ILE A 86 -11.30 -19.23 0.74
C ILE A 86 -12.46 -19.05 -0.25
N GLY A 87 -12.18 -18.93 -1.55
CA GLY A 87 -13.21 -18.69 -2.57
C GLY A 87 -13.87 -17.31 -2.47
N LEU A 88 -13.16 -16.32 -1.91
CA LEU A 88 -13.66 -14.95 -1.80
C LEU A 88 -13.43 -14.20 -3.10
N GLU A 89 -14.52 -13.73 -3.72
CA GLU A 89 -14.47 -12.82 -4.85
C GLU A 89 -13.96 -11.45 -4.41
N LEU A 90 -12.89 -10.97 -5.04
CA LEU A 90 -12.28 -9.69 -4.71
C LEU A 90 -12.84 -8.57 -5.60
N PRO A 91 -13.19 -7.41 -5.03
CA PRO A 91 -13.39 -6.22 -5.86
C PRO A 91 -12.05 -5.79 -6.48
N SER A 92 -12.12 -5.02 -7.55
CA SER A 92 -10.94 -4.31 -8.05
C SER A 92 -10.43 -3.29 -7.03
N VAL A 93 -9.15 -2.95 -7.15
CA VAL A 93 -8.49 -1.91 -6.38
C VAL A 93 -9.23 -0.59 -6.58
N ASN A 94 -9.56 0.09 -5.48
CA ASN A 94 -10.25 1.38 -5.52
C ASN A 94 -9.31 2.49 -6.00
N PHE A 95 -9.05 2.51 -7.31
CA PHE A 95 -8.14 3.44 -7.98
C PHE A 95 -8.46 4.89 -7.61
N HIS A 96 -9.73 5.30 -7.72
CA HIS A 96 -10.16 6.67 -7.46
C HIS A 96 -9.80 7.12 -6.03
N ALA A 97 -10.13 6.31 -5.01
CA ALA A 97 -9.86 6.68 -3.63
C ALA A 97 -8.36 6.71 -3.29
N ILE A 98 -7.58 5.76 -3.82
CA ILE A 98 -6.13 5.72 -3.63
C ILE A 98 -5.46 6.89 -4.36
N ALA A 99 -5.86 7.19 -5.60
CA ALA A 99 -5.33 8.31 -6.37
C ALA A 99 -5.64 9.65 -5.69
N ALA A 100 -6.87 9.85 -5.25
CA ALA A 100 -7.26 11.05 -4.49
C ALA A 100 -6.43 11.20 -3.22
N ARG A 101 -6.18 10.10 -2.50
CA ARG A 101 -5.35 10.09 -1.29
C ARG A 101 -3.90 10.46 -1.60
N TYR A 102 -3.30 9.92 -2.66
CA TYR A 102 -1.94 10.30 -3.06
C TYR A 102 -1.84 11.78 -3.41
N LEU A 103 -2.78 12.31 -4.18
CA LEU A 103 -2.81 13.73 -4.53
C LEU A 103 -2.90 14.61 -3.27
N LYS A 104 -3.75 14.25 -2.30
CA LYS A 104 -3.84 14.95 -1.00
C LYS A 104 -2.53 14.90 -0.23
N HIS A 105 -1.90 13.72 -0.14
CA HIS A 105 -0.62 13.55 0.57
C HIS A 105 0.53 14.33 -0.08
N LEU A 106 0.49 14.53 -1.40
CA LEU A 106 1.48 15.30 -2.15
C LEU A 106 1.14 16.80 -2.24
N SER A 107 0.05 17.25 -1.60
CA SER A 107 -0.46 18.62 -1.70
C SER A 107 -0.72 19.07 -3.14
N LEU A 108 -1.19 18.15 -3.99
CA LEU A 108 -1.49 18.41 -5.40
C LEU A 108 -2.99 18.70 -5.61
N PRO A 109 -3.37 19.50 -6.64
CA PRO A 109 -4.76 19.84 -6.91
C PRO A 109 -5.62 18.62 -7.31
N VAL A 110 -6.32 18.03 -6.33
CA VAL A 110 -7.12 16.80 -6.51
C VAL A 110 -8.17 16.98 -7.60
N GLU A 111 -8.94 18.07 -7.53
CA GLU A 111 -10.04 18.37 -8.46
C GLU A 111 -9.55 18.56 -9.90
N LYS A 112 -8.28 18.97 -10.07
CA LYS A 112 -7.68 19.21 -11.39
C LYS A 112 -7.02 17.98 -11.98
N ILE A 113 -6.52 17.04 -11.18
CA ILE A 113 -5.70 15.92 -11.66
C ILE A 113 -6.49 14.60 -11.65
N LEU A 114 -7.36 14.40 -10.67
CA LEU A 114 -8.06 13.13 -10.48
C LEU A 114 -8.98 12.75 -11.66
N PRO A 115 -9.79 13.66 -12.24
CA PRO A 115 -10.64 13.30 -13.38
C PRO A 115 -9.86 12.78 -14.59
N GLN A 116 -8.72 13.40 -14.89
CA GLN A 116 -7.83 13.01 -15.99
C GLN A 116 -7.09 11.72 -15.66
N ALA A 117 -6.75 11.49 -14.39
CA ALA A 117 -6.16 10.23 -13.95
C ALA A 117 -7.13 9.06 -14.12
N CYS A 118 -8.41 9.27 -13.83
CA CYS A 118 -9.46 8.28 -14.10
C CYS A 118 -9.58 7.96 -15.59
N GLN A 119 -9.56 8.96 -16.47
CA GLN A 119 -9.58 8.74 -17.93
C GLN A 119 -8.36 7.95 -18.41
N VAL A 120 -7.15 8.31 -17.96
CA VAL A 120 -5.92 7.59 -18.32
C VAL A 120 -5.97 6.14 -17.79
N TYR A 121 -6.52 5.92 -16.59
CA TYR A 121 -6.70 4.58 -16.04
C TYR A 121 -7.63 3.74 -16.92
N GLU A 122 -8.80 4.27 -17.29
CA GLU A 122 -9.76 3.60 -18.17
C GLU A 122 -9.16 3.25 -19.55
N TRP A 123 -8.33 4.13 -20.13
CA TRP A 123 -7.69 3.88 -21.42
C TRP A 123 -6.52 2.91 -21.36
N SER A 124 -5.84 2.80 -20.21
CA SER A 124 -4.62 2.00 -20.07
C SER A 124 -4.84 0.59 -19.53
N MET A 125 -5.93 0.33 -18.81
CA MET A 125 -6.17 -0.94 -18.10
C MET A 125 -7.46 -1.63 -18.57
N PRO A 126 -7.41 -2.47 -19.63
CA PRO A 126 -8.59 -3.10 -20.20
C PRO A 126 -9.24 -4.20 -19.33
N PRO A 127 -8.57 -4.73 -18.29
CA PRO A 127 -9.26 -5.23 -17.10
C PRO A 127 -8.87 -4.38 -15.88
N GLU A 128 -9.84 -4.09 -15.01
CA GLU A 128 -9.61 -3.34 -13.77
C GLU A 128 -8.40 -3.87 -12.97
N LEU A 129 -7.78 -3.01 -12.18
CA LEU A 129 -6.61 -3.39 -11.39
C LEU A 129 -7.01 -4.30 -10.22
N TYR A 130 -6.61 -5.56 -10.23
CA TYR A 130 -6.87 -6.51 -9.13
C TYR A 130 -5.63 -6.81 -8.30
N LEU A 131 -5.84 -7.20 -7.04
CA LEU A 131 -4.81 -7.85 -6.24
C LEU A 131 -4.42 -9.17 -6.91
N SER A 132 -3.15 -9.54 -6.78
CA SER A 132 -2.59 -10.69 -7.49
C SER A 132 -1.88 -11.61 -6.52
N ASP A 133 -2.17 -12.90 -6.66
CA ASP A 133 -1.49 -13.98 -5.97
C ASP A 133 -0.24 -14.47 -6.73
N ASN A 134 0.20 -13.70 -7.73
CA ASN A 134 1.51 -13.86 -8.36
C ASN A 134 2.53 -12.92 -7.69
N ASP A 135 3.52 -13.51 -7.02
CA ASP A 135 4.57 -12.80 -6.26
C ASP A 135 5.52 -11.99 -7.18
N SER A 136 5.51 -12.20 -8.50
CA SER A 136 6.29 -11.41 -9.45
C SER A 136 5.54 -10.22 -10.07
N ARG A 137 4.21 -10.14 -9.87
CA ARG A 137 3.41 -9.04 -10.41
C ARG A 137 3.73 -7.74 -9.65
N LEU A 138 3.74 -6.63 -10.40
CA LEU A 138 3.88 -5.31 -9.80
C LEU A 138 2.73 -5.05 -8.80
N PRO A 139 3.04 -4.53 -7.60
CA PRO A 139 2.02 -4.15 -6.64
C PRO A 139 1.07 -3.10 -7.21
N SER A 140 -0.23 -3.26 -6.95
CA SER A 140 -1.29 -2.39 -7.45
C SER A 140 -1.02 -0.90 -7.18
N ARG A 141 -0.53 -0.58 -5.98
CA ARG A 141 -0.17 0.80 -5.60
C ARG A 141 0.85 1.46 -6.53
N VAL A 142 1.77 0.68 -7.11
CA VAL A 142 2.78 1.17 -8.05
C VAL A 142 2.10 1.57 -9.34
N CYS A 143 1.17 0.74 -9.85
CA CYS A 143 0.37 1.06 -11.02
C CYS A 143 -0.43 2.36 -10.84
N VAL A 144 -1.06 2.56 -9.68
CA VAL A 144 -1.81 3.79 -9.39
C VAL A 144 -0.89 5.01 -9.44
N MET A 145 0.28 4.94 -8.79
CA MET A 145 1.25 6.05 -8.81
C MET A 145 1.80 6.31 -10.22
N SER A 146 2.06 5.26 -11.01
CA SER A 146 2.50 5.40 -12.40
C SER A 146 1.49 6.14 -13.25
N ILE A 147 0.19 5.83 -13.11
CA ILE A 147 -0.87 6.55 -13.83
C ILE A 147 -0.89 8.01 -13.41
N LEU A 148 -0.82 8.32 -12.12
CA LEU A 148 -0.76 9.71 -11.65
C LEU A 148 0.43 10.47 -12.25
N ILE A 149 1.61 9.87 -12.30
CA ILE A 149 2.80 10.49 -12.91
C ILE A 149 2.55 10.77 -14.40
N VAL A 150 2.02 9.79 -15.14
CA VAL A 150 1.71 9.94 -16.57
C VAL A 150 0.66 11.04 -16.79
N THR A 151 -0.41 11.05 -15.99
CA THR A 151 -1.45 12.09 -16.05
C THR A 151 -0.89 13.47 -15.79
N MET A 152 -0.06 13.64 -14.77
CA MET A 152 0.60 14.93 -14.51
C MET A 152 1.49 15.32 -15.69
N ARG A 153 2.22 14.36 -16.28
CA ARG A 153 3.07 14.62 -17.45
C ARG A 153 2.31 15.17 -18.64
N ILE A 154 1.13 14.60 -18.90
CA ILE A 154 0.23 15.05 -19.96
C ILE A 154 -0.37 16.42 -19.60
N LEU A 155 -0.92 16.55 -18.39
CA LEU A 155 -1.71 17.72 -17.96
C LEU A 155 -0.87 19.00 -17.88
N TYR A 156 0.37 18.90 -17.43
CA TYR A 156 1.26 20.04 -17.29
C TYR A 156 2.21 20.21 -18.48
N ASP A 157 2.12 19.35 -19.49
CA ASP A 157 3.00 19.34 -20.67
C ASP A 157 4.48 19.30 -20.29
N LEU A 158 4.80 18.24 -19.56
CA LEU A 158 6.08 18.02 -18.87
C LEU A 158 7.11 17.32 -19.75
N ASN A 159 6.96 17.48 -21.05
CA ASN A 159 7.79 16.83 -22.04
C ASN A 159 9.12 17.58 -22.12
N GLY A 160 10.17 17.00 -21.51
CA GLY A 160 11.59 17.33 -21.75
C GLY A 160 12.02 18.78 -21.45
N GLY A 161 11.60 19.75 -22.26
CA GLY A 161 12.12 21.11 -22.24
C GLY A 161 11.41 22.10 -21.30
N LYS A 162 10.15 21.87 -20.93
CA LYS A 162 9.36 22.88 -20.20
C LYS A 162 9.65 22.94 -18.70
N TRP A 163 9.95 21.80 -18.08
CA TRP A 163 10.34 21.74 -16.67
C TRP A 163 11.72 22.31 -16.40
N GLU A 164 12.66 22.12 -17.33
CA GLU A 164 14.00 22.70 -17.24
C GLU A 164 13.89 24.23 -17.13
N LEU A 165 13.01 24.85 -17.92
CA LEU A 165 12.73 26.29 -17.84
C LEU A 165 12.14 26.71 -16.49
N ILE A 166 11.20 25.93 -15.92
CA ILE A 166 10.60 26.23 -14.61
C ILE A 166 11.65 26.15 -13.49
N ALA A 167 12.50 25.11 -13.51
CA ALA A 167 13.58 24.92 -12.55
C ALA A 167 14.67 26.01 -12.66
N SER A 168 15.02 26.41 -13.89
CA SER A 168 15.93 27.53 -14.13
C SER A 168 15.35 28.86 -13.63
N CYS A 169 14.06 29.11 -13.84
CA CYS A 169 13.39 30.32 -13.35
C CYS A 169 13.32 30.37 -11.82
N SER A 170 13.09 29.24 -11.13
CA SER A 170 13.08 29.21 -9.66
C SER A 170 14.45 29.49 -9.06
N ASN A 171 15.53 29.00 -9.68
CA ASN A 171 16.90 29.25 -9.20
C ASN A 171 17.30 30.73 -9.35
N ASN A 172 16.87 31.38 -10.44
CA ASN A 172 17.12 32.80 -10.66
C ASN A 172 16.33 33.71 -9.71
N LEU A 173 15.16 33.28 -9.23
CA LEU A 173 14.41 34.00 -8.21
C LEU A 173 15.08 33.91 -6.83
N VAL A 174 15.66 32.76 -6.48
CA VAL A 174 16.40 32.58 -5.22
C VAL A 174 17.67 33.43 -5.21
N SER A 175 18.41 33.52 -6.32
CA SER A 175 19.60 34.38 -6.41
C SER A 175 19.28 35.88 -6.39
N ALA A 176 18.06 36.28 -6.78
CA ALA A 176 17.65 37.69 -6.78
C ALA A 176 17.17 38.20 -5.41
N VAL A 177 16.95 37.30 -4.44
CA VAL A 177 16.54 37.64 -3.06
C VAL A 177 17.75 37.72 -2.10
N GLU A 178 18.94 37.30 -2.55
CA GLU A 178 20.20 37.37 -1.78
C GLU A 178 21.07 38.61 -2.10
N CYS A 179 20.49 39.71 -2.57
CA CYS A 179 21.19 40.99 -2.78
C CYS A 179 20.51 42.15 -2.06
#